data_AF-A0A7C2HN10-F1
#
_entry.id   AF-A0A7C2HN10-F1
#
_cell.length_a   1.000
_cell.length_b   1.000
_cell.length_c   1.000
_cell.angle_alpha   90.00
_cell.angle_beta   90.00
_cell.angle_gamma   90.00
#
_symmetry.space_group_name_H-M   'P 1'
#
loop_
_entity.id
_entity.type
_entity.pdbx_description
1 polymer ?
#
loop_
_entity_poly.entity_id
_entity_poly.type
_entity_poly.pdbx_seq_one_letter_code
_entity_poly.pdbx_strand_id
1 'polypeptide(L)'
;AFLASGAIGVVIYWLFPVAPPRLVPFSGFIDTMAAFDRFGYNAQETEAFVNPFAAVPSLHFGWSLLLGAVVAWVGRHPLAVAFGVAWPVAMFFAVVMTGNHFILDAVFGGIVAFAGFGIALLIERFWHPAARALTARLPARTTGG
;
A
#
# COMPACT_ATOMS: atom_id res chain seq x y z
N ALA A 1 7.70 -3.95 -4.80
CA ALA A 1 6.37 -3.33 -5.02
C ALA A 1 5.93 -2.51 -3.81
N PHE A 2 5.64 -3.13 -2.66
CA PHE A 2 5.21 -2.45 -1.42
C PHE A 2 6.13 -1.31 -0.96
N LEU A 3 7.45 -1.53 -0.94
CA LEU A 3 8.41 -0.49 -0.54
C LEU A 3 8.49 0.67 -1.55
N ALA A 4 8.44 0.36 -2.84
CA ALA A 4 8.48 1.38 -3.90
C ALA A 4 7.20 2.23 -3.89
N SER A 5 6.02 1.60 -3.75
CA SER A 5 4.76 2.33 -3.62
C SER A 5 4.65 3.09 -2.29
N GLY A 6 5.19 2.54 -1.20
CA GLY A 6 5.29 3.23 0.09
C GLY A 6 6.18 4.47 0.03
N ALA A 7 7.34 4.39 -0.64
CA ALA A 7 8.22 5.54 -0.83
C ALA A 7 7.56 6.65 -1.65
N ILE A 8 6.85 6.29 -2.73
CA ILE A 8 6.05 7.25 -3.52
C ILE A 8 4.96 7.88 -2.63
N GLY A 9 4.28 7.06 -1.82
CA GLY A 9 3.26 7.52 -0.87
C GLY A 9 3.80 8.56 0.10
N VAL A 10 4.97 8.32 0.72
CA VAL A 10 5.61 9.26 1.65
C VAL A 10 5.89 10.61 0.98
N VAL A 11 6.38 10.62 -0.26
CA VAL A 11 6.63 11.86 -0.99
C VAL A 11 5.32 12.62 -1.24
N ILE A 12 4.25 11.92 -1.64
CA ILE A 12 2.94 12.53 -1.88
C ILE A 12 2.34 13.08 -0.58
N TYR A 13 2.40 12.33 0.53
CA TYR A 13 1.91 12.77 1.84
C TYR A 13 2.59 14.05 2.34
N TRP A 14 3.85 14.25 1.94
CA TRP A 14 4.59 15.46 2.27
C TRP A 14 4.20 16.65 1.39
N LEU A 15 3.97 16.42 0.09
CA LEU A 15 3.67 17.49 -0.88
C LEU A 15 2.18 17.90 -0.88
N PHE A 16 1.27 16.96 -0.63
CA PHE A 16 -0.17 17.16 -0.73
C PHE A 16 -0.88 16.59 0.50
N PRO A 17 -0.84 17.30 1.65
CA PRO A 17 -1.64 16.95 2.81
C PRO A 17 -3.13 17.18 2.49
N VAL A 18 -3.88 16.11 2.27
CA VAL A 18 -5.31 16.11 1.99
C VAL A 18 -6.07 15.62 3.22
N ALA A 19 -7.03 16.42 3.68
CA ALA A 19 -7.86 16.06 4.81
C ALA A 19 -8.80 14.87 4.46
N PRO A 20 -8.85 13.81 5.28
CA PRO A 20 -9.79 12.71 5.10
C PRO A 20 -11.24 13.15 5.41
N PRO A 21 -12.26 12.43 4.90
CA PRO A 21 -13.68 12.78 5.08
C PRO A 21 -14.09 13.06 6.53
N ARG A 22 -13.57 12.27 7.49
CA ARG A 22 -13.84 12.42 8.94
C ARG A 22 -13.42 13.77 9.53
N LEU A 23 -12.49 14.49 8.89
CA LEU A 23 -11.97 15.79 9.37
C LEU A 23 -12.60 16.99 8.65
N VAL A 24 -13.49 16.79 7.66
CA VAL A 24 -14.14 17.88 6.92
C VAL A 24 -15.37 18.37 7.69
N PRO A 25 -15.37 19.60 8.25
CA PRO A 25 -16.53 20.15 8.93
C PRO A 25 -17.73 20.22 7.97
N PHE A 26 -18.94 19.94 8.46
CA PHE A 26 -20.22 20.01 7.72
C PHE A 26 -20.53 18.87 6.73
N SER A 27 -19.72 17.82 6.68
CA SER A 27 -19.89 16.70 5.74
C SER A 27 -20.82 15.58 6.25
N GLY A 28 -21.21 15.60 7.53
CA GLY A 28 -22.12 14.62 8.13
C GLY A 28 -21.53 13.22 8.34
N PHE A 29 -20.23 13.04 8.09
CA PHE A 29 -19.55 11.75 8.31
C PHE A 29 -19.33 11.51 9.81
N ILE A 30 -19.72 10.33 10.27
CA ILE A 30 -19.43 9.84 11.62
C ILE A 30 -18.17 9.00 11.52
N ASP A 31 -17.16 9.34 12.30
CA ASP A 31 -15.97 8.51 12.47
C ASP A 31 -16.33 7.24 13.23
N THR A 32 -16.66 6.18 12.49
CA THR A 32 -17.07 4.90 13.05
C THR A 32 -15.91 4.16 13.71
N MET A 33 -14.66 4.45 13.35
CA MET A 33 -13.50 3.88 14.03
C MET A 33 -13.29 4.52 15.41
N ALA A 34 -13.40 5.84 15.52
CA ALA A 34 -13.40 6.50 16.83
C ALA A 34 -14.58 6.07 17.70
N ALA A 35 -15.74 5.77 17.08
CA ALA A 35 -16.95 5.36 17.78
C ALA A 35 -16.96 3.88 18.23
N PHE A 36 -16.44 2.96 17.40
CA PHE A 36 -16.61 1.51 17.62
C PHE A 36 -15.30 0.71 17.69
N ASP A 37 -14.18 1.22 17.17
CA ASP A 37 -12.89 0.52 17.17
C ASP A 37 -11.74 1.42 17.65
N ARG A 38 -11.79 1.79 18.94
CA ARG A 38 -10.75 2.60 19.58
C ARG A 38 -9.37 1.96 19.52
N PHE A 39 -9.26 0.63 19.53
CA PHE A 39 -7.95 -0.03 19.51
C PHE A 39 -7.28 0.11 18.13
N GLY A 40 -8.00 -0.20 17.06
CA GLY A 40 -7.53 0.03 15.69
C GLY A 40 -7.25 1.51 15.42
N TYR A 41 -8.10 2.40 15.93
CA TYR A 41 -7.94 3.85 15.79
C TYR A 41 -6.62 4.34 16.43
N ASN A 42 -6.34 3.94 17.68
CA ASN A 42 -5.11 4.34 18.36
C ASN A 42 -3.85 3.75 17.71
N ALA A 43 -3.92 2.53 17.14
CA ALA A 43 -2.81 1.95 16.40
C ALA A 43 -2.52 2.74 15.11
N GLN A 44 -3.58 3.19 14.43
CA GLN A 44 -3.49 3.98 13.20
C GLN A 44 -3.05 5.42 13.47
N GLU A 45 -3.37 6.00 14.63
CA GLU A 45 -3.03 7.38 15.02
C GLU A 45 -1.85 7.46 16.00
N THR A 46 -1.01 6.43 16.14
CA THR A 46 0.15 6.48 17.04
C THR A 46 0.99 7.75 16.81
N GLU A 47 0.94 8.65 17.80
CA GLU A 47 0.87 10.11 17.61
C GLU A 47 2.17 10.83 17.19
N ALA A 48 3.29 10.13 17.01
CA ALA A 48 4.56 10.80 16.73
C ALA A 48 4.95 10.85 15.23
N PHE A 49 4.40 9.96 14.40
CA PHE A 49 4.90 9.76 13.02
C PHE A 49 3.80 9.69 11.96
N VAL A 50 2.53 9.88 12.32
CA VAL A 50 1.39 9.79 11.39
C VAL A 50 0.89 11.19 11.07
N ASN A 51 0.90 11.56 9.80
CA ASN A 51 0.27 12.80 9.33
C ASN A 51 -1.24 12.55 9.15
N PRO A 52 -2.13 13.14 9.97
CA PRO A 52 -3.57 12.93 9.86
C PRO A 52 -4.16 13.49 8.54
N PHE A 53 -3.41 14.32 7.81
CA PHE A 53 -3.73 14.81 6.47
C PHE A 53 -3.13 13.94 5.35
N ALA A 54 -2.69 12.72 5.62
CA ALA A 54 -2.15 11.81 4.61
C ALA A 54 -3.24 10.96 3.92
N ALA A 55 -4.34 11.56 3.47
CA ALA A 55 -5.42 10.80 2.84
C ALA A 55 -5.06 10.26 1.44
N VAL A 56 -4.21 10.96 0.68
CA VAL A 56 -3.85 10.57 -0.70
C VAL A 56 -2.38 10.21 -0.80
N PRO A 57 -1.99 9.04 -1.35
CA PRO A 57 -2.82 7.95 -1.86
C PRO A 57 -3.22 6.94 -0.76
N SER A 58 -4.33 6.20 -0.94
CA SER A 58 -4.71 5.14 0.01
C SER A 58 -3.83 3.88 -0.18
N LEU A 59 -2.78 3.76 0.65
CA LEU A 59 -1.91 2.58 0.64
C LEU A 59 -2.61 1.32 1.15
N HIS A 60 -3.59 1.44 2.06
CA HIS A 60 -4.43 0.32 2.51
C HIS A 60 -5.09 -0.41 1.33
N PHE A 61 -5.74 0.36 0.45
CA PHE A 61 -6.36 -0.17 -0.76
C PHE A 61 -5.30 -0.65 -1.77
N GLY A 62 -4.28 0.17 -2.03
CA GLY A 62 -3.23 -0.15 -3.01
C GLY A 62 -2.47 -1.45 -2.68
N TRP A 63 -2.10 -1.67 -1.43
CA TRP A 63 -1.43 -2.89 -0.96
C TRP A 63 -2.36 -4.10 -0.94
N SER A 64 -3.63 -3.91 -0.57
CA SER A 64 -4.64 -4.96 -0.67
C SER A 64 -4.87 -5.40 -2.11
N LEU A 65 -4.79 -4.48 -3.07
CA LEU A 65 -4.90 -4.76 -4.49
C LEU A 65 -3.70 -5.57 -5.01
N LEU A 66 -2.47 -5.19 -4.62
CA LEU A 66 -1.27 -5.96 -4.97
C LEU A 66 -1.32 -7.37 -4.41
N LEU A 67 -1.70 -7.52 -3.14
CA LEU A 67 -1.83 -8.83 -2.50
C LEU A 67 -2.87 -9.68 -3.20
N GLY A 68 -4.07 -9.12 -3.41
CA GLY A 68 -5.18 -9.81 -4.07
C GLY A 68 -4.83 -10.26 -5.50
N ALA A 69 -4.17 -9.38 -6.27
CA ALA A 69 -3.70 -9.69 -7.61
C ALA A 69 -2.69 -10.84 -7.63
N VAL A 70 -1.71 -10.83 -6.71
CA VAL A 70 -0.71 -11.90 -6.61
C VAL A 70 -1.35 -13.24 -6.21
N VAL A 71 -2.25 -13.23 -5.22
CA VAL A 71 -2.94 -14.46 -4.78
C VAL A 71 -3.79 -15.04 -5.91
N ALA A 72 -4.54 -14.20 -6.63
CA ALA A 72 -5.33 -14.65 -7.79
C ALA A 72 -4.43 -15.22 -8.90
N TRP A 73 -3.29 -14.58 -9.17
CA TRP A 73 -2.37 -14.98 -10.23
C TRP A 73 -1.62 -16.29 -9.94
N VAL A 74 -1.09 -16.43 -8.72
CA VAL A 74 -0.31 -17.61 -8.30
C VAL A 74 -1.22 -18.79 -7.97
N GLY A 75 -2.34 -18.54 -7.28
CA GLY A 75 -3.20 -19.60 -6.77
C GLY A 75 -3.95 -20.35 -7.87
N ARG A 76 -4.35 -19.67 -8.96
CA ARG A 76 -5.07 -20.19 -10.15
C ARG A 76 -6.37 -20.97 -9.89
N HIS A 77 -6.70 -21.25 -8.63
CA HIS A 77 -7.90 -21.93 -8.17
C HIS A 77 -9.05 -20.91 -8.02
N PRO A 78 -10.31 -21.25 -8.34
CA PRO A 78 -11.44 -20.32 -8.24
C PRO A 78 -11.57 -19.65 -6.86
N LEU A 79 -11.28 -20.37 -5.77
CA LEU A 79 -11.29 -19.78 -4.42
C LEU A 79 -10.17 -18.76 -4.20
N ALA A 80 -8.99 -18.96 -4.78
CA ALA A 80 -7.88 -18.02 -4.68
C ALA A 80 -8.17 -16.74 -5.48
N VAL A 81 -8.80 -16.89 -6.66
CA VAL A 81 -9.28 -15.75 -7.45
C VAL A 81 -10.38 -15.00 -6.71
N ALA A 82 -11.35 -15.72 -6.15
CA ALA A 82 -12.43 -15.12 -5.36
C ALA A 82 -11.88 -14.35 -4.16
N PHE A 83 -10.94 -14.93 -3.40
CA PHE A 83 -10.26 -14.24 -2.30
C PHE A 83 -9.49 -13.01 -2.79
N GLY A 84 -8.75 -13.15 -3.90
CA GLY A 84 -7.96 -12.07 -4.48
C GLY A 84 -8.78 -10.87 -4.93
N VAL A 85 -10.05 -11.07 -5.29
CA VAL A 85 -11.00 -9.98 -5.60
C VAL A 85 -11.72 -9.49 -4.34
N ALA A 86 -12.18 -10.41 -3.48
CA ALA A 86 -12.95 -10.06 -2.29
C ALA A 86 -12.15 -9.19 -1.32
N TRP A 87 -10.85 -9.46 -1.18
CA TRP A 87 -9.98 -8.73 -0.25
C TRP A 87 -9.86 -7.22 -0.56
N PRO A 88 -9.44 -6.77 -1.76
CA PRO A 88 -9.39 -5.36 -2.09
C PRO A 88 -10.77 -4.68 -2.11
N VAL A 89 -11.83 -5.41 -2.48
CA VAL A 89 -13.21 -4.89 -2.42
C VAL A 89 -13.63 -4.62 -0.97
N ALA A 90 -13.41 -5.58 -0.07
CA ALA A 90 -13.70 -5.39 1.35
C ALA A 90 -12.91 -4.22 1.94
N MET A 91 -11.62 -4.11 1.60
CA MET A 91 -10.79 -2.99 2.02
C MET A 91 -11.30 -1.64 1.49
N PHE A 92 -11.73 -1.57 0.22
CA PHE A 92 -12.33 -0.35 -0.35
C PHE A 92 -13.55 0.11 0.46
N PHE A 93 -14.47 -0.81 0.75
CA PHE A 93 -15.63 -0.46 1.57
C PHE A 93 -15.24 -0.08 2.99
N ALA A 94 -14.29 -0.78 3.61
CA ALA A 94 -13.81 -0.46 4.95
C ALA A 94 -13.28 0.97 5.01
N VAL A 95 -12.41 1.39 4.09
CA VAL A 95 -11.80 2.74 4.15
C VAL A 95 -12.77 3.88 3.80
N VAL A 96 -13.71 3.63 2.89
CA VAL A 96 -14.70 4.64 2.48
C VAL A 96 -15.80 4.79 3.53
N MET A 97 -16.34 3.67 4.03
CA MET A 97 -17.45 3.69 5.01
C MET A 97 -17.00 4.15 6.39
N THR A 98 -15.72 3.95 6.74
CA THR A 98 -15.14 4.52 7.98
C THR A 98 -14.78 6.00 7.86
N GLY A 99 -14.95 6.61 6.68
CA GLY A 99 -14.58 8.01 6.45
C GLY A 99 -13.07 8.28 6.50
N ASN A 100 -12.25 7.23 6.35
CA ASN A 100 -10.80 7.34 6.33
C ASN A 100 -10.26 7.86 5.00
N HIS A 101 -10.95 7.56 3.89
CA HIS A 101 -10.53 7.92 2.54
C HIS A 101 -11.72 8.26 1.65
N PHE A 102 -11.53 9.21 0.73
CA PHE A 102 -12.45 9.39 -0.39
C PHE A 102 -12.23 8.27 -1.42
N ILE A 103 -13.24 8.04 -2.27
CA ILE A 103 -13.15 7.08 -3.40
C ILE A 103 -11.96 7.42 -4.30
N LEU A 104 -11.69 8.72 -4.50
CA LEU A 104 -10.57 9.19 -5.31
C LEU A 104 -9.20 8.78 -4.74
N ASP A 105 -9.07 8.74 -3.42
CA ASP A 105 -7.85 8.31 -2.73
C ASP A 105 -7.54 6.84 -3.02
N ALA A 106 -8.57 6.00 -3.16
CA ALA A 106 -8.44 4.60 -3.54
C ALA A 106 -7.96 4.46 -5.00
N VAL A 107 -8.45 5.31 -5.91
CA VAL A 107 -7.98 5.33 -7.30
C VAL A 107 -6.48 5.68 -7.36
N PHE A 108 -6.07 6.73 -6.66
CA PHE A 108 -4.64 7.09 -6.56
C PHE A 108 -3.81 6.00 -5.86
N GLY A 109 -4.37 5.34 -4.85
CA GLY A 109 -3.80 4.15 -4.20
C GLY A 109 -3.48 3.03 -5.17
N GLY A 110 -4.44 2.70 -6.05
CA GLY A 110 -4.24 1.71 -7.11
C GLY A 110 -3.13 2.09 -8.09
N ILE A 111 -3.14 3.33 -8.57
CA ILE A 111 -2.13 3.85 -9.51
C ILE A 111 -0.72 3.75 -8.90
N VAL A 112 -0.55 4.23 -7.66
CA VAL A 112 0.75 4.22 -6.96
C VAL A 112 1.21 2.79 -6.68
N ALA A 113 0.28 1.90 -6.34
CA ALA A 113 0.59 0.49 -6.13
C ALA A 113 1.11 -0.19 -7.40
N PHE A 114 0.45 -0.01 -8.54
CA PHE A 114 0.91 -0.56 -9.82
C PHE A 114 2.17 0.12 -10.34
N ALA A 115 2.36 1.41 -10.12
CA ALA A 115 3.62 2.09 -10.42
C ALA A 115 4.79 1.50 -9.61
N GLY A 116 4.59 1.27 -8.31
CA GLY A 116 5.57 0.60 -7.45
C GLY A 116 5.85 -0.86 -7.86
N PHE A 117 4.85 -1.56 -8.41
CA PHE A 117 5.02 -2.87 -9.02
C PHE A 117 5.87 -2.80 -10.31
N GLY A 118 5.57 -1.85 -11.20
CA GLY A 118 6.35 -1.60 -12.42
C GLY A 118 7.81 -1.27 -12.12
N ILE A 119 8.07 -0.40 -11.13
CA ILE A 119 9.44 -0.09 -10.66
C ILE A 119 10.13 -1.36 -10.16
N ALA A 120 9.44 -2.20 -9.39
CA ALA A 120 10.01 -3.45 -8.90
C ALA A 120 10.41 -4.39 -10.06
N LEU A 121 9.57 -4.51 -11.09
CA LEU A 121 9.89 -5.30 -12.29
C LEU A 121 11.07 -4.71 -13.08
N LEU A 122 11.19 -3.38 -13.16
CA LEU A 122 12.32 -2.71 -13.80
C LEU A 122 13.62 -2.97 -13.04
N ILE A 123 13.60 -2.83 -11.72
CA ILE A 123 14.74 -3.19 -10.87
C ILE A 123 15.08 -4.67 -11.08
N GLU A 124 14.08 -5.54 -11.14
CA GLU A 124 14.31 -6.97 -11.33
C GLU A 124 15.03 -7.24 -12.67
N ARG A 125 14.54 -6.60 -13.73
CA ARG A 125 15.05 -6.74 -15.10
C ARG A 125 16.47 -6.22 -15.27
N PHE A 126 16.81 -5.08 -14.67
CA PHE A 126 18.09 -4.40 -14.92
C PHE A 126 19.14 -4.64 -13.84
N TRP A 127 18.73 -4.79 -12.58
CA TRP A 127 19.65 -4.88 -11.44
C TRP A 127 20.10 -6.31 -11.14
N HIS A 128 19.22 -7.32 -11.22
CA HIS A 128 19.63 -8.69 -10.88
C HIS A 128 20.65 -9.31 -11.84
N PRO A 129 20.61 -9.09 -13.17
CA PRO A 129 21.67 -9.56 -14.06
C PRO A 129 23.01 -8.89 -13.77
N ALA A 130 23.01 -7.58 -13.55
CA ALA A 130 24.21 -6.80 -13.25
C ALA A 130 24.81 -7.17 -11.88
N ALA A 131 23.98 -7.31 -10.85
CA ALA A 131 24.40 -7.71 -9.51
C ALA A 131 24.94 -9.15 -9.48
N ARG A 132 24.32 -10.09 -10.23
CA ARG A 132 24.85 -11.45 -10.41
C ARG A 132 26.16 -11.45 -11.18
N ALA A 133 26.30 -10.64 -12.22
CA ALA A 133 27.55 -10.51 -12.97
C ALA A 133 28.68 -9.91 -12.10
N LEU A 134 28.36 -8.97 -11.21
CA LEU A 134 29.32 -8.36 -10.30
C LEU A 134 29.73 -9.34 -9.17
N THR A 135 28.78 -10.06 -8.58
CA THR A 135 29.07 -11.06 -7.55
C THR A 135 29.79 -12.29 -8.10
N ALA A 136 29.51 -12.71 -9.33
CA ALA A 136 30.28 -13.76 -10.02
C ALA A 136 31.74 -13.37 -10.30
N ARG A 137 32.04 -12.06 -10.31
CA ARG A 137 33.41 -11.53 -10.46
C ARG A 137 34.14 -11.34 -9.14
N LEU A 138 33.46 -11.49 -7.99
CA LEU A 138 34.13 -11.47 -6.70
C LEU A 138 34.89 -12.80 -6.53
N PRO A 139 36.20 -12.77 -6.25
CA PRO A 139 36.95 -13.98 -5.98
C PRO A 139 36.29 -14.72 -4.82
N ALA A 140 36.02 -16.02 -5.00
CA ALA A 140 35.51 -16.88 -3.95
C ALA A 140 36.40 -16.67 -2.73
N ARG A 141 35.82 -16.14 -1.65
CA ARG A 141 36.54 -15.93 -0.39
C ARG A 141 37.01 -17.31 0.02
N THR A 142 38.29 -17.59 -0.17
CA THR A 142 38.95 -18.80 0.33
C THR A 142 38.81 -18.74 1.84
N THR A 143 37.78 -19.40 2.37
CA THR A 143 37.74 -19.85 3.76
C THR A 143 38.81 -20.93 3.87
N GLY A 144 40.05 -20.49 4.06
CA GLY A 144 41.19 -21.35 4.32
C GLY A 144 41.38 -21.54 5.82
N GLY A 145 41.71 -22.78 6.19
CA GLY A 145 42.41 -23.13 7.43
C GLY A 145 41.51 -23.62 8.55
#